data_AF-A0A6L7CS79-F1
#
_entry.id   AF-A0A6L7CS79-F1
#
_cell.length_a   1.000
_cell.length_b   1.000
_cell.length_c   1.000
_cell.angle_alpha   90.00
_cell.angle_beta   90.00
_cell.angle_gamma   90.00
#
_symmetry.space_group_name_H-M   'P 1'
#
loop_
_entity.id
_entity.type
_entity.pdbx_description
1 polymer ?
#
loop_
_entity_poly.entity_id
_entity_poly.type
_entity_poly.pdbx_seq_one_letter_code
_entity_poly.pdbx_strand_id
1 'polypeptide(L)'
;LHRTTRRVTITEEGERIYEWAQRILQDVGQMMDELSDVRQVPQGMLRIISSFGFGRQVVAPALSALAKAYPQLELRFDVEDRLVDLVNEGVDLDIRIGDDIAPNLIARKLATNYRILCASPEFIAQHGAPKHLTDLSALPCLVIKERDHPFGVWQLRNKEGHHAIKVTGPLSSNHGEIV
;
A
#
# COMPACT_ATOMS: atom_id res chain seq x y z
N LEU A 1 10.04 -16.74 -26.36
CA LEU A 1 11.10 -15.71 -26.55
C LEU A 1 11.11 -15.24 -28.00
N HIS A 2 10.74 -13.99 -28.29
CA HIS A 2 10.89 -13.42 -29.64
C HIS A 2 12.17 -12.59 -29.70
N ARG A 3 13.07 -12.98 -30.61
CA ARG A 3 14.38 -12.36 -30.78
C ARG A 3 14.44 -11.67 -32.14
N THR A 4 14.64 -10.36 -32.16
CA THR A 4 15.18 -9.66 -33.33
C THR A 4 16.57 -9.13 -32.98
N THR A 5 17.39 -8.80 -33.98
CA THR A 5 18.80 -8.39 -33.86
C THR A 5 19.04 -7.15 -32.98
N ARG A 6 18.01 -6.53 -32.42
CA ARG A 6 18.11 -5.35 -31.54
C ARG A 6 17.22 -5.34 -30.29
N ARG A 7 16.32 -6.32 -30.10
CA ARG A 7 15.43 -6.39 -28.93
C ARG A 7 15.07 -7.84 -28.59
N VAL A 8 15.06 -8.15 -27.30
CA VAL A 8 14.51 -9.38 -26.74
C VAL A 8 13.20 -9.01 -26.07
N THR A 9 12.09 -9.56 -26.57
CA THR A 9 10.78 -9.43 -25.94
C THR A 9 10.38 -10.82 -25.45
N ILE A 10 10.04 -10.91 -24.17
CA ILE A 10 9.53 -12.14 -23.56
C ILE A 10 8.13 -12.40 -24.17
N THR A 11 7.86 -13.65 -24.54
CA THR A 11 6.53 -14.05 -25.02
C THR A 11 5.60 -14.24 -23.83
N GLU A 12 4.29 -14.21 -24.00
CA GLU A 12 3.35 -14.45 -22.89
C GLU A 12 3.61 -15.79 -22.18
N GLU A 13 3.97 -16.83 -22.94
CA GLU A 13 4.41 -18.12 -22.38
C GLU A 13 5.76 -18.03 -21.67
N GLY A 14 6.62 -17.10 -22.12
CA GLY A 14 7.91 -16.82 -21.50
C GLY A 14 7.78 -16.05 -20.18
N GLU A 15 6.76 -15.19 -20.03
CA GLU A 15 6.46 -14.52 -18.76
C GLU A 15 6.00 -15.54 -17.72
N ARG A 16 5.08 -16.44 -18.11
CA ARG A 16 4.66 -17.55 -17.24
C ARG A 16 5.83 -18.45 -16.86
N ILE A 17 6.67 -18.86 -17.81
CA ILE A 17 7.86 -19.68 -17.50
C ILE A 17 8.84 -18.92 -16.60
N TYR A 18 8.99 -17.61 -16.79
CA TYR A 18 9.84 -16.77 -15.96
C TYR A 18 9.35 -16.71 -14.51
N GLU A 19 8.05 -16.47 -14.29
CA GLU A 19 7.43 -16.50 -12.96
C GLU A 19 7.61 -17.86 -12.28
N TRP A 20 7.35 -18.96 -13.00
CA TRP A 20 7.58 -20.32 -12.49
C TRP A 20 9.04 -20.58 -12.15
N ALA A 21 9.97 -20.15 -13.00
CA ALA A 21 11.40 -20.31 -12.76
C ALA A 21 11.87 -19.48 -11.55
N GLN A 22 11.37 -18.26 -11.38
CA GLN A 22 11.66 -17.45 -10.19
C GLN A 22 11.19 -18.15 -8.92
N ARG A 23 9.98 -18.71 -8.92
CA ARG A 23 9.42 -19.44 -7.78
C ARG A 23 10.23 -20.68 -7.42
N ILE A 24 10.61 -21.50 -8.42
CA ILE A 24 11.46 -22.68 -8.19
C ILE A 24 12.81 -22.28 -7.60
N LEU A 25 13.43 -21.21 -8.10
CA LEU A 25 14.71 -20.72 -7.58
C LEU A 25 14.58 -20.20 -6.15
N GLN A 26 13.48 -19.54 -5.81
CA GLN A 26 13.16 -19.16 -4.43
C GLN A 26 12.99 -20.39 -3.53
N ASP A 27 12.22 -21.38 -3.96
CA ASP A 27 11.98 -22.62 -3.19
C ASP A 27 13.30 -23.38 -2.93
N VAL A 28 14.19 -23.44 -3.94
CA VAL A 28 15.54 -24.03 -3.78
C VAL A 28 16.38 -23.22 -2.82
N GLY A 29 16.34 -21.89 -2.90
CA GLY A 29 17.00 -21.00 -1.94
C GLY A 29 16.52 -21.26 -0.52
N GLN A 30 15.21 -21.30 -0.31
CA GLN A 30 14.59 -21.57 0.99
C GLN A 30 14.97 -22.94 1.54
N MET A 31 15.02 -23.99 0.69
CA MET A 31 15.47 -25.32 1.10
C MET A 31 16.93 -25.30 1.57
N MET A 32 17.81 -24.59 0.85
CA MET A 32 19.21 -24.43 1.25
C MET A 32 19.34 -23.64 2.55
N ASP A 33 18.47 -22.66 2.75
CA ASP A 33 18.40 -21.83 3.94
C ASP A 33 18.00 -22.64 5.18
N GLU A 34 16.96 -23.47 5.07
CA GLU A 34 16.49 -24.39 6.12
C GLU A 34 17.56 -25.42 6.54
N LEU A 35 18.45 -25.82 5.62
CA LEU A 35 19.53 -26.76 5.91
C LEU A 35 20.76 -26.11 6.55
N SER A 36 20.83 -24.78 6.57
CA SER A 36 21.97 -24.05 7.11
C SER A 36 21.69 -23.54 8.53
N ASP A 37 22.09 -24.32 9.53
CA ASP A 37 21.92 -24.07 10.97
C ASP A 37 22.76 -22.88 11.53
N VAL A 38 23.15 -21.93 10.67
CA VAL A 38 23.92 -20.74 10.99
C VAL A 38 23.00 -19.56 10.80
N ARG A 39 22.79 -18.74 11.85
CA ARG A 39 22.03 -17.48 11.82
C ARG A 39 22.16 -16.79 10.46
N GLN A 40 21.20 -17.03 9.58
CA GLN A 40 21.29 -16.51 8.23
C GLN A 40 21.14 -15.00 8.31
N VAL A 41 22.17 -14.32 7.82
CA VAL A 41 22.10 -12.88 7.62
C VAL A 41 21.11 -12.66 6.46
N PRO A 42 20.02 -11.90 6.65
CA PRO A 42 19.09 -11.59 5.58
C PRO A 42 19.81 -11.07 4.33
N GLN A 43 19.52 -11.68 3.19
CA GLN A 43 20.15 -11.39 1.90
C GLN A 43 19.17 -11.59 0.73
N GLY A 44 19.50 -11.01 -0.42
CA GLY A 44 18.69 -11.11 -1.64
C GLY A 44 17.74 -9.94 -1.86
N MET A 45 16.95 -10.02 -2.94
CA MET A 45 16.00 -8.98 -3.33
C MET A 45 14.70 -9.09 -2.54
N LEU A 46 14.20 -7.96 -2.04
CA LEU A 46 12.90 -7.82 -1.42
C LEU A 46 12.11 -6.70 -2.10
N ARG A 47 10.99 -7.04 -2.73
CA ARG A 47 10.10 -6.10 -3.42
C ARG A 47 8.92 -5.76 -2.51
N ILE A 48 8.82 -4.49 -2.17
CA ILE A 48 7.88 -3.99 -1.18
C ILE A 48 7.04 -2.89 -1.82
N ILE A 49 5.74 -2.91 -1.57
CA ILE A 49 4.82 -1.84 -1.96
C ILE A 49 4.13 -1.23 -0.75
N SER A 50 3.75 0.04 -0.85
CA SER A 50 2.98 0.74 0.19
C SER A 50 2.09 1.83 -0.42
N SER A 51 1.28 2.51 0.41
CA SER A 51 0.54 3.70 0.01
C SER A 51 1.43 4.93 0.02
N PHE A 52 1.07 6.00 -0.70
CA PHE A 52 1.94 7.16 -0.88
C PHE A 52 2.40 7.82 0.45
N GLY A 53 1.44 8.35 1.23
CA GLY A 53 1.76 9.09 2.44
C GLY A 53 2.44 8.21 3.50
N PHE A 54 1.88 7.02 3.76
CA PHE A 54 2.44 6.09 4.74
C PHE A 54 3.79 5.52 4.30
N GLY A 55 3.90 5.17 3.03
CA GLY A 55 5.10 4.67 2.40
C GLY A 55 6.25 5.65 2.51
N ARG A 56 6.01 6.92 2.18
CA ARG A 56 7.03 7.98 2.26
C ARG A 56 7.40 8.32 3.71
N GLN A 57 6.42 8.49 4.59
CA GLN A 57 6.67 9.05 5.93
C GLN A 57 7.10 7.99 6.96
N VAL A 58 6.70 6.72 6.79
CA VAL A 58 6.91 5.67 7.80
C VAL A 58 7.72 4.51 7.25
N VAL A 59 7.33 3.95 6.09
CA VAL A 59 7.96 2.74 5.55
C VAL A 59 9.36 3.03 5.02
N ALA A 60 9.55 4.08 4.21
CA ALA A 60 10.85 4.41 3.63
C ALA A 60 11.96 4.64 4.68
N PRO A 61 11.73 5.39 5.78
CA PRO A 61 12.71 5.46 6.87
C PRO A 61 13.05 4.11 7.50
N ALA A 62 12.06 3.24 7.70
CA ALA A 62 12.28 1.90 8.24
C ALA A 62 13.09 1.01 7.29
N LEU A 63 12.81 1.06 5.98
CA LEU A 63 13.59 0.35 4.96
C LEU A 63 15.02 0.89 4.86
N SER A 64 15.22 2.19 5.01
CA SER A 64 16.57 2.78 5.08
C SER A 64 17.35 2.25 6.28
N ALA A 65 16.72 2.12 7.46
CA ALA A 65 17.34 1.51 8.62
C ALA A 65 17.62 0.01 8.42
N LEU A 66 16.69 -0.71 7.76
CA LEU A 66 16.85 -2.13 7.44
C LEU A 66 18.03 -2.38 6.48
N ALA A 67 18.15 -1.59 5.41
CA ALA A 67 19.26 -1.70 4.46
C ALA A 67 20.63 -1.43 5.11
N LYS A 68 20.68 -0.53 6.10
CA LYS A 68 21.91 -0.29 6.88
C LYS A 68 22.24 -1.47 7.81
N ALA A 69 21.23 -2.09 8.41
CA ALA A 69 21.41 -3.24 9.30
C ALA A 69 21.78 -4.51 8.54
N TYR A 70 21.29 -4.68 7.31
CA TYR A 70 21.52 -5.86 6.47
C TYR A 70 21.95 -5.45 5.05
N PRO A 71 23.25 -5.16 4.85
CA PRO A 71 23.77 -4.68 3.56
C PRO A 71 23.68 -5.69 2.41
N GLN A 72 23.35 -6.96 2.69
CA GLN A 72 23.18 -8.01 1.69
C GLN A 72 21.76 -8.05 1.11
N LEU A 73 20.83 -7.25 1.67
CA LEU A 73 19.49 -7.06 1.10
C LEU A 73 19.52 -6.02 -0.02
N GLU A 74 18.85 -6.33 -1.12
CA GLU A 74 18.48 -5.38 -2.16
C GLU A 74 17.00 -5.04 -1.97
N LEU A 75 16.69 -3.81 -1.54
CA LEU A 75 15.32 -3.39 -1.29
C LEU A 75 14.79 -2.61 -2.48
N ARG A 76 13.75 -3.12 -3.13
CA ARG A 76 12.96 -2.38 -4.11
C ARG A 76 11.66 -1.93 -3.46
N PHE A 77 11.42 -0.63 -3.44
CA PHE A 77 10.27 -0.03 -2.78
C PHE A 77 9.48 0.85 -3.75
N ASP A 78 8.24 0.45 -4.01
CA ASP A 78 7.31 1.17 -4.86
C ASP A 78 6.14 1.71 -4.02
N VAL A 79 5.59 2.87 -4.39
CA VAL A 79 4.43 3.48 -3.70
C VAL A 79 3.28 3.67 -4.67
N GLU A 80 2.14 3.05 -4.37
CA GLU A 80 0.96 3.04 -5.23
C GLU A 80 -0.32 3.06 -4.42
N ASP A 81 -1.41 3.59 -4.99
CA ASP A 81 -2.74 3.60 -4.35
C ASP A 81 -3.75 2.83 -5.21
N ARG A 82 -3.43 1.56 -5.45
CA ARG A 82 -4.28 0.56 -6.09
C ARG A 82 -4.08 -0.80 -5.44
N LEU A 83 -5.03 -1.71 -5.66
CA LEU A 83 -4.83 -3.12 -5.34
C LEU A 83 -3.72 -3.70 -6.23
N VAL A 84 -2.82 -4.44 -5.61
CA VAL A 84 -1.65 -5.08 -6.23
C VAL A 84 -1.81 -6.58 -6.02
N ASP A 85 -1.68 -7.33 -7.09
CA ASP A 85 -1.62 -8.79 -7.01
C ASP A 85 -0.18 -9.19 -6.70
N LEU A 86 0.08 -9.50 -5.42
CA LEU A 86 1.45 -9.78 -4.96
C LEU A 86 2.11 -10.93 -5.72
N VAL A 87 1.34 -11.92 -6.14
CA VAL A 87 1.86 -13.10 -6.84
C VAL A 87 2.20 -12.75 -8.28
N ASN A 88 1.23 -12.19 -9.01
CA ASN A 88 1.41 -11.90 -10.44
C ASN A 88 2.34 -10.71 -10.70
N GLU A 89 2.46 -9.78 -9.75
CA GLU A 89 3.36 -8.62 -9.87
C GLU A 89 4.74 -8.89 -9.26
N GLY A 90 4.95 -10.09 -8.68
CA GLY A 90 6.21 -10.49 -8.06
C GLY A 90 6.62 -9.56 -6.93
N VAL A 91 5.66 -9.18 -6.07
CA VAL A 91 5.84 -8.34 -4.88
C VAL A 91 5.82 -9.23 -3.65
N ASP A 92 6.83 -9.10 -2.78
CA ASP A 92 6.97 -9.96 -1.60
C ASP A 92 6.15 -9.44 -0.41
N LEU A 93 6.05 -8.11 -0.24
CA LEU A 93 5.29 -7.48 0.84
C LEU A 93 4.49 -6.27 0.39
N ASP A 94 3.28 -6.12 0.94
CA ASP A 94 2.47 -4.92 0.83
C ASP A 94 2.17 -4.37 2.22
N ILE A 95 2.75 -3.21 2.51
CA ILE A 95 2.61 -2.52 3.79
C ILE A 95 1.63 -1.36 3.58
N ARG A 96 0.36 -1.59 3.91
CA ARG A 96 -0.71 -0.62 3.64
C ARG A 96 -1.56 -0.27 4.85
N ILE A 97 -2.36 0.78 4.65
CA ILE A 97 -3.46 1.17 5.52
C ILE A 97 -4.74 0.61 4.89
N GLY A 98 -5.47 -0.24 5.62
CA GLY A 98 -6.70 -0.86 5.13
C GLY A 98 -7.00 -2.13 5.92
N ASP A 99 -8.28 -2.52 5.92
CA ASP A 99 -8.76 -3.65 6.73
C ASP A 99 -9.22 -4.84 5.87
N ASP A 100 -9.30 -4.69 4.54
CA ASP A 100 -9.70 -5.76 3.63
C ASP A 100 -8.47 -6.42 2.98
N ILE A 101 -8.17 -7.63 3.43
CA ILE A 101 -7.00 -8.40 2.97
C ILE A 101 -7.51 -9.73 2.42
N ALA A 102 -7.07 -10.05 1.20
CA ALA A 102 -7.49 -11.26 0.52
C ALA A 102 -7.19 -12.51 1.37
N PRO A 103 -8.11 -13.49 1.47
CA PRO A 103 -7.96 -14.65 2.37
C PRO A 103 -6.72 -15.51 2.11
N ASN A 104 -6.17 -15.44 0.90
CA ASN A 104 -4.96 -16.16 0.49
C ASN A 104 -3.66 -15.45 0.91
N LEU A 105 -3.73 -14.33 1.62
CA LEU A 105 -2.58 -13.58 2.13
C LEU A 105 -2.49 -13.68 3.65
N ILE A 106 -1.26 -13.66 4.17
CA ILE A 106 -1.01 -13.57 5.61
C ILE A 106 -0.95 -12.09 5.99
N ALA A 107 -1.92 -11.66 6.80
CA ALA A 107 -1.99 -10.30 7.33
C ALA A 107 -1.35 -10.20 8.72
N ARG A 108 -0.54 -9.14 8.94
CA ARG A 108 -0.04 -8.79 10.27
C ARG A 108 -0.35 -7.32 10.58
N LYS A 109 -1.11 -7.09 11.65
CA LYS A 109 -1.37 -5.74 12.14
C LYS A 109 -0.07 -5.11 12.68
N LEU A 110 0.32 -3.95 12.12
CA LEU A 110 1.49 -3.19 12.56
C LEU A 110 1.13 -2.10 13.56
N ALA A 111 0.06 -1.35 13.29
CA ALA A 111 -0.42 -0.25 14.11
C ALA A 111 -1.90 0.02 13.87
N THR A 112 -2.52 0.84 14.72
CA THR A 112 -3.86 1.39 14.47
C THR A 112 -3.74 2.76 13.81
N ASN A 113 -4.50 3.02 12.74
CA ASN A 113 -4.57 4.32 12.10
C ASN A 113 -5.69 5.17 12.71
N TYR A 114 -5.35 6.35 13.24
CA TYR A 114 -6.32 7.28 13.82
C TYR A 114 -6.53 8.48 12.88
N ARG A 115 -7.73 8.57 12.30
CA ARG A 115 -8.13 9.68 11.43
C ARG A 115 -9.04 10.63 12.20
N ILE A 116 -8.88 11.93 11.93
CA ILE A 116 -9.75 13.00 12.45
C ILE A 116 -10.30 13.82 11.28
N LEU A 117 -11.45 14.45 11.51
CA LEU A 117 -11.93 15.49 10.63
C LEU A 117 -11.27 16.81 11.02
N CYS A 118 -10.79 17.55 10.02
CA CYS A 118 -10.25 18.87 10.20
C CYS A 118 -10.71 19.79 9.07
N ALA A 119 -10.72 21.09 9.34
CA ALA A 119 -10.97 22.14 8.38
C ALA A 119 -10.15 23.36 8.79
N SER A 120 -9.83 24.22 7.83
CA SER A 120 -9.16 25.48 8.15
C SER A 120 -10.10 26.42 8.93
N PRO A 121 -9.58 27.32 9.77
CA PRO A 121 -10.42 28.31 10.46
C PRO A 121 -11.23 29.17 9.48
N GLU A 122 -10.65 29.50 8.32
CA GLU A 122 -11.32 30.27 7.27
C GLU A 122 -12.50 29.51 6.66
N PHE A 123 -12.35 28.20 6.42
CA PHE A 123 -13.43 27.35 5.93
C PHE A 123 -14.62 27.36 6.90
N ILE A 124 -14.34 27.22 8.20
CA ILE A 124 -15.35 27.23 9.26
C ILE A 124 -16.03 28.59 9.39
N ALA A 125 -15.29 29.69 9.22
CA ALA A 125 -15.88 31.03 9.21
C ALA A 125 -16.84 31.24 8.04
N GLN A 126 -16.54 30.67 6.87
CA GLN A 126 -17.35 30.80 5.65
C GLN A 126 -18.57 29.85 5.63
N HIS A 127 -18.41 28.61 6.08
CA HIS A 127 -19.43 27.55 5.93
C HIS A 127 -20.11 27.15 7.25
N GLY A 128 -19.58 27.60 8.39
CA GLY A 128 -19.99 27.14 9.71
C GLY A 128 -19.39 25.79 10.10
N ALA A 129 -19.39 25.49 11.39
CA ALA A 129 -18.95 24.18 11.90
C ALA A 129 -20.11 23.16 11.83
N PRO A 130 -19.90 21.95 11.26
CA PRO A 130 -20.92 20.92 11.25
C PRO A 130 -21.26 20.47 12.68
N LYS A 131 -22.54 20.28 12.97
CA LYS A 131 -23.02 19.83 14.29
C LYS A 131 -23.28 18.33 14.31
N HIS A 132 -23.61 17.76 13.15
CA HIS A 132 -23.87 16.35 12.94
C HIS A 132 -23.01 15.81 11.80
N LEU A 133 -22.71 14.50 11.84
CA LEU A 133 -21.94 13.85 10.78
C LEU A 133 -22.63 13.95 9.41
N THR A 134 -23.96 13.97 9.39
CA THR A 134 -24.76 14.11 8.16
C THR A 134 -24.54 15.45 7.45
N ASP A 135 -24.21 16.51 8.21
CA ASP A 135 -23.98 17.86 7.68
C ASP A 135 -22.80 17.90 6.70
N LEU A 136 -21.84 16.98 6.85
CA LEU A 136 -20.69 16.83 5.95
C LEU A 136 -21.09 16.61 4.49
N SER A 137 -22.27 16.03 4.25
CA SER A 137 -22.76 15.74 2.90
C SER A 137 -23.10 17.02 2.11
N ALA A 138 -23.27 18.15 2.81
CA ALA A 138 -23.58 19.45 2.22
C ALA A 138 -22.37 20.40 2.15
N LEU A 139 -21.21 19.98 2.68
CA LEU A 139 -19.98 20.78 2.69
C LEU A 139 -19.09 20.41 1.49
N PRO A 140 -18.28 21.36 0.97
CA PRO A 140 -17.30 21.05 -0.07
C PRO A 140 -16.11 20.29 0.53
N CYS A 141 -16.27 18.97 0.68
CA CYS A 141 -15.27 18.09 1.27
C CYS A 141 -14.12 17.78 0.29
N LEU A 142 -12.92 17.64 0.84
CA LEU A 142 -11.75 17.16 0.13
C LEU A 142 -11.72 15.64 0.17
N VAL A 143 -11.92 14.98 -0.98
CA VAL A 143 -12.11 13.53 -1.00
C VAL A 143 -10.83 12.81 -1.40
N ILE A 144 -10.31 11.96 -0.52
CA ILE A 144 -9.20 11.05 -0.85
C ILE A 144 -9.78 9.75 -1.41
N LYS A 145 -9.35 9.36 -2.61
CA LYS A 145 -9.63 8.02 -3.17
C LYS A 145 -8.64 7.03 -2.58
N GLU A 146 -9.03 6.36 -1.52
CA GLU A 146 -8.22 5.31 -0.89
C GLU A 146 -8.35 3.97 -1.63
N ARG A 147 -7.31 3.15 -1.52
CA ARG A 147 -7.20 1.82 -2.13
C ARG A 147 -8.41 0.90 -1.92
N ASP A 148 -8.87 0.80 -0.67
CA ASP A 148 -9.77 -0.26 -0.20
C ASP A 148 -11.16 0.29 0.23
N HIS A 149 -11.45 1.56 -0.06
CA HIS A 149 -12.70 2.21 0.33
C HIS A 149 -13.50 2.74 -0.86
N PRO A 150 -14.85 2.66 -0.82
CA PRO A 150 -15.70 3.31 -1.82
C PRO A 150 -15.40 4.81 -1.90
N PHE A 151 -15.18 5.30 -3.12
CA PHE A 151 -14.91 6.71 -3.36
C PHE A 151 -16.06 7.59 -2.87
N GLY A 152 -15.74 8.66 -2.13
CA GLY A 152 -16.73 9.60 -1.60
C GLY A 152 -17.55 9.07 -0.43
N VAL A 153 -17.12 7.99 0.22
CA VAL A 153 -17.75 7.49 1.46
C VAL A 153 -16.72 7.50 2.58
N TRP A 154 -16.96 8.33 3.59
CA TRP A 154 -16.15 8.37 4.81
C TRP A 154 -16.73 7.41 5.85
N GLN A 155 -15.89 6.50 6.33
CA GLN A 155 -16.18 5.66 7.49
C GLN A 155 -15.73 6.40 8.75
N LEU A 156 -16.69 6.96 9.47
CA LEU A 156 -16.46 7.75 10.67
C LEU A 156 -16.91 6.98 11.91
N ARG A 157 -16.32 7.30 13.07
CA ARG A 157 -16.71 6.70 14.34
C ARG A 157 -16.93 7.78 15.38
N ASN A 158 -18.06 7.72 16.08
CA ASN A 158 -18.37 8.57 17.23
C ASN A 158 -18.73 7.68 18.44
N LYS A 159 -19.35 8.25 19.48
CA LYS A 159 -19.79 7.51 20.67
C LYS A 159 -20.95 6.54 20.41
N GLU A 160 -21.71 6.75 19.33
CA GLU A 160 -22.89 5.96 18.95
C GLU A 160 -22.52 4.78 18.04
N GLY A 161 -21.37 4.84 17.36
CA GLY A 161 -20.84 3.74 16.58
C GLY A 161 -20.12 4.19 15.32
N HIS A 162 -20.12 3.30 14.32
CA HIS A 162 -19.60 3.56 12.99
C HIS A 162 -20.69 4.15 12.08
N HIS A 163 -20.32 5.14 11.28
CA HIS A 163 -21.21 5.83 10.35
C HIS A 163 -20.53 5.95 8.98
N ALA A 164 -21.20 5.46 7.95
CA ALA A 164 -20.81 5.71 6.56
C ALA A 164 -21.48 6.98 6.07
N ILE A 165 -20.70 8.03 5.82
CA ILE A 165 -21.21 9.33 5.35
C ILE A 165 -20.74 9.55 3.91
N LYS A 166 -21.69 9.77 3.01
CA LYS A 166 -21.38 10.17 1.64
C LYS A 166 -20.98 11.65 1.64
N VAL A 167 -19.83 11.94 1.06
CA VAL A 167 -19.32 13.30 0.91
C VAL A 167 -18.99 13.58 -0.55
N THR A 168 -19.03 14.85 -0.90
CA THR A 168 -18.66 15.34 -2.23
C THR A 168 -17.89 16.64 -2.08
N GLY A 169 -17.25 17.09 -3.14
CA GLY A 169 -16.62 18.39 -3.15
C GLY A 169 -15.85 18.67 -4.43
N PRO A 170 -15.28 19.87 -4.53
CA PRO A 170 -14.68 20.36 -5.77
C PRO A 170 -13.31 19.74 -6.08
N LEU A 171 -12.65 19.13 -5.08
CA LEU A 171 -11.31 18.57 -5.22
C LEU A 171 -11.26 17.16 -4.65
N SER A 172 -10.62 16.26 -5.41
CA SER A 172 -10.32 14.90 -4.96
C SER A 172 -8.96 14.46 -5.47
N SER A 173 -8.31 13.57 -4.72
CA SER A 173 -6.99 13.02 -5.06
C SER A 173 -6.84 11.63 -4.46
N ASN A 174 -5.92 10.82 -4.95
CA ASN A 174 -5.47 9.59 -4.27
C ASN A 174 -4.25 9.86 -3.37
N HIS A 175 -3.96 11.13 -3.09
CA HIS A 175 -2.81 11.53 -2.30
C HIS A 175 -3.21 12.61 -1.29
N GLY A 176 -3.11 12.28 0.00
CA GLY A 176 -3.54 13.18 1.08
C GLY A 176 -2.72 14.46 1.22
N GLU A 177 -1.52 14.55 0.64
CA GLU A 177 -0.75 15.82 0.62
C GLU A 177 -1.09 16.72 -0.59
N ILE A 178 -1.93 16.26 -1.52
CA ILE A 178 -2.36 17.05 -2.70
C ILE A 178 -3.68 17.78 -2.43
N VAL A 179 -4.55 17.19 -1.62
CA VAL A 179 -5.84 17.79 -1.22
C VAL A 179 -5.71 18.53 0.10
#